data_AF-A0A5F1YZW6-F1
#
_entry.id   AF-A0A5F1YZW6-F1
#
_cell.length_a   1.000
_cell.length_b   1.000
_cell.length_c   1.000
_cell.angle_alpha   90.00
_cell.angle_beta   90.00
_cell.angle_gamma   90.00
#
_symmetry.space_group_name_H-M   'P 1'
#
loop_
_entity.id
_entity.type
_entity.pdbx_description
1 polymer ?
#
loop_
_entity_poly.entity_id
_entity_poly.type
_entity_poly.pdbx_seq_one_letter_code
_entity_poly.pdbx_strand_id
1 'polypeptide(L)'
;MKNYLSILAVIAIVHCAPSTMVKVNTEPAGLEVYYQGMKVGKAPVDVEMSNIIFEKHVLEIRKDKKILRTVPVITEVKSINIIGGICFLVPFIWVSGPKSYQNITIDDAITSEFSSKKEAALVVSHLPQGVTMTIGARVLGSEDYAYVEAKDQEIKLCDSESCKSLGIHNFETEKSYFYQVNANQL
;
A
#
# COMPACT_ATOMS: atom_id res chain seq x y z
N MET A 1 -47.65 -7.61 1.00
CA MET A 1 -47.10 -8.21 2.24
C MET A 1 -45.93 -9.17 1.99
N LYS A 2 -46.02 -10.09 1.01
CA LYS A 2 -44.97 -11.09 0.71
C LYS A 2 -43.58 -10.48 0.40
N ASN A 3 -43.53 -9.34 -0.29
CA ASN A 3 -42.27 -8.68 -0.65
C ASN A 3 -41.58 -7.99 0.54
N TYR A 4 -42.34 -7.44 1.49
CA TYR A 4 -41.80 -6.81 2.70
C TYR A 4 -41.23 -7.85 3.67
N LEU A 5 -41.86 -9.04 3.76
CA LEU A 5 -41.37 -10.15 4.57
C LEU A 5 -40.02 -10.67 4.05
N SER A 6 -39.85 -10.72 2.72
CA SER A 6 -38.60 -11.12 2.06
C SER A 6 -37.47 -10.10 2.29
N ILE A 7 -37.77 -8.80 2.20
CA ILE A 7 -36.79 -7.73 2.45
C ILE A 7 -36.34 -7.73 3.92
N LEU A 8 -37.26 -7.91 4.87
CA LEU A 8 -36.93 -8.04 6.30
C LEU A 8 -36.05 -9.25 6.60
N ALA A 9 -36.29 -10.39 5.93
CA ALA A 9 -35.46 -11.58 6.08
C ALA A 9 -34.03 -11.35 5.56
N VAL A 10 -33.86 -10.68 4.42
CA VAL A 10 -32.54 -10.31 3.90
C VAL A 10 -31.79 -9.38 4.86
N ILE A 11 -32.47 -8.39 5.42
CA ILE A 11 -31.87 -7.45 6.39
C ILE A 11 -31.41 -8.18 7.66
N ALA A 12 -32.20 -9.11 8.18
CA ALA A 12 -31.84 -9.89 9.37
C ALA A 12 -30.60 -10.77 9.16
N ILE A 13 -30.45 -11.36 7.95
CA ILE A 13 -29.30 -12.21 7.60
C ILE A 13 -28.01 -11.37 7.51
N VAL A 14 -28.09 -10.12 7.03
CA VAL A 14 -26.92 -9.23 6.95
C VAL A 14 -26.43 -8.78 8.34
N HIS A 15 -27.33 -8.62 9.32
CA HIS A 15 -26.96 -8.19 10.68
C HIS A 15 -26.36 -9.31 11.54
N CYS A 16 -26.51 -10.57 11.14
CA CYS A 16 -25.83 -11.72 11.75
C CYS A 16 -24.66 -12.19 10.86
N ALA A 17 -23.99 -11.25 10.21
CA ALA A 17 -22.79 -11.59 9.45
C ALA A 17 -21.68 -12.02 10.41
N PRO A 18 -20.97 -13.13 10.12
CA PRO A 18 -19.84 -13.54 10.92
C PRO A 18 -18.75 -12.47 10.87
N SER A 19 -18.16 -12.16 12.00
CA SER A 19 -17.00 -11.27 12.13
C SER A 19 -15.73 -12.09 12.43
N THR A 20 -14.58 -11.47 12.20
CA THR A 20 -13.26 -11.99 12.57
C THR A 20 -12.58 -10.95 13.47
N MET A 21 -12.03 -11.41 14.58
CA MET A 21 -11.10 -10.61 15.38
C MET A 21 -9.73 -10.58 14.68
N VAL A 22 -9.30 -9.39 14.30
CA VAL A 22 -8.08 -9.14 13.55
C VAL A 22 -7.06 -8.45 14.45
N LYS A 23 -5.98 -9.15 14.74
CA LYS A 23 -4.85 -8.59 15.47
C LYS A 23 -3.96 -7.79 14.52
N VAL A 24 -3.88 -6.49 14.75
CA VAL A 24 -3.07 -5.56 13.98
C VAL A 24 -1.78 -5.27 14.74
N ASN A 25 -0.66 -5.60 14.14
CA ASN A 25 0.67 -5.27 14.63
C ASN A 25 1.35 -4.27 13.67
N THR A 26 2.15 -3.36 14.22
CA THR A 26 2.92 -2.41 13.42
C THR A 26 4.40 -2.46 13.79
N GLU A 27 5.23 -2.16 12.80
CA GLU A 27 6.66 -1.91 12.99
C GLU A 27 6.99 -0.54 12.38
N PRO A 28 7.39 0.47 13.17
CA PRO A 28 7.63 0.42 14.61
C PRO A 28 6.35 0.21 15.44
N ALA A 29 6.50 -0.33 16.65
CA ALA A 29 5.39 -0.58 17.57
C ALA A 29 4.82 0.72 18.18
N GLY A 30 3.58 0.67 18.68
CA GLY A 30 2.95 1.77 19.40
C GLY A 30 2.33 2.87 18.52
N LEU A 31 2.22 2.64 17.21
CA LEU A 31 1.55 3.56 16.28
C LEU A 31 0.04 3.54 16.48
N GLU A 32 -0.63 4.65 16.22
CA GLU A 32 -2.09 4.74 16.32
C GLU A 32 -2.74 4.03 15.13
N VAL A 33 -3.71 3.16 15.40
CA VAL A 33 -4.46 2.42 14.39
C VAL A 33 -5.88 2.95 14.35
N TYR A 34 -6.34 3.28 13.14
CA TYR A 34 -7.71 3.66 12.84
C TYR A 34 -8.28 2.64 11.87
N TYR A 35 -9.54 2.27 12.08
CA TYR A 35 -10.29 1.36 11.22
C TYR A 35 -11.54 2.09 10.76
N GLN A 36 -11.74 2.17 9.44
CA GLN A 36 -12.85 2.94 8.83
C GLN A 36 -12.95 4.38 9.37
N GLY A 37 -11.80 5.03 9.60
CA GLY A 37 -11.72 6.39 10.13
C GLY A 37 -11.95 6.51 11.65
N MET A 38 -12.30 5.43 12.35
CA MET A 38 -12.46 5.42 13.80
C MET A 38 -11.16 5.01 14.50
N LYS A 39 -10.75 5.74 15.53
CA LYS A 39 -9.56 5.39 16.33
C LYS A 39 -9.85 4.11 17.12
N VAL A 40 -9.05 3.07 16.88
CA VAL A 40 -9.20 1.80 17.60
C VAL A 40 -8.24 1.72 18.78
N GLY A 41 -6.99 2.15 18.60
CA GLY A 41 -6.00 2.08 19.67
C GLY A 41 -4.57 2.27 19.18
N LYS A 42 -3.60 1.79 19.97
CA LYS A 42 -2.19 1.72 19.58
C LYS A 42 -1.81 0.27 19.31
N ALA A 43 -1.05 0.02 18.25
CA ALA A 43 -0.59 -1.32 17.92
C ALA A 43 0.42 -1.85 18.95
N PRO A 44 0.37 -3.15 19.31
CA PRO A 44 -0.57 -4.17 18.81
C PRO A 44 -1.99 -4.01 19.38
N VAL A 45 -3.02 -4.14 18.53
CA VAL A 45 -4.44 -3.98 18.90
C VAL A 45 -5.32 -4.98 18.15
N ASP A 46 -6.38 -5.46 18.80
CA ASP A 46 -7.37 -6.32 18.19
C ASP A 46 -8.57 -5.50 17.66
N VAL A 47 -9.01 -5.78 16.44
CA VAL A 47 -10.09 -5.07 15.76
C VAL A 47 -11.10 -6.07 15.22
N GLU A 48 -12.38 -5.88 15.55
CA GLU A 48 -13.44 -6.71 14.98
C GLU A 48 -13.79 -6.24 13.56
N MET A 49 -13.76 -7.17 12.60
CA MET A 49 -14.04 -6.86 11.19
C MET A 49 -15.02 -7.88 10.61
N SER A 50 -15.98 -7.40 9.83
CA SER A 50 -17.00 -8.22 9.16
C SER A 50 -16.40 -9.14 8.08
N ASN A 51 -16.96 -10.34 7.90
CA ASN A 51 -16.56 -11.26 6.82
C ASN A 51 -17.40 -11.05 5.54
N ILE A 52 -18.12 -9.94 5.38
CA ILE A 52 -18.90 -9.69 4.17
C ILE A 52 -17.96 -9.37 3.00
N ILE A 53 -18.09 -10.12 1.90
CA ILE A 53 -17.21 -9.99 0.72
C ILE A 53 -17.28 -8.62 0.03
N PHE A 54 -18.38 -7.89 0.19
CA PHE A 54 -18.57 -6.56 -0.39
C PHE A 54 -17.94 -5.45 0.45
N GLU A 55 -17.52 -5.74 1.67
CA GLU A 55 -16.99 -4.75 2.59
C GLU A 55 -15.47 -4.62 2.40
N LYS A 56 -15.03 -3.41 2.03
CA LYS A 56 -13.61 -3.09 1.89
C LYS A 56 -13.09 -2.56 3.21
N HIS A 57 -12.31 -3.39 3.90
CA HIS A 57 -11.67 -3.05 5.16
C HIS A 57 -10.41 -2.24 4.94
N VAL A 58 -10.35 -1.06 5.54
CA VAL A 58 -9.21 -0.14 5.43
C VAL A 58 -8.69 0.23 6.82
N LEU A 59 -7.38 0.10 7.00
CA LEU A 59 -6.66 0.53 8.17
C LEU A 59 -5.85 1.79 7.86
N GLU A 60 -5.87 2.76 8.76
CA GLU A 60 -4.98 3.92 8.71
C GLU A 60 -4.06 3.88 9.91
N ILE A 61 -2.76 3.96 9.65
CA ILE A 61 -1.72 4.03 10.67
C ILE A 61 -1.30 5.48 10.80
N ARG A 62 -1.38 6.03 12.01
CA ARG A 62 -1.09 7.42 12.31
C ARG A 62 -0.03 7.55 13.41
N LYS A 63 0.71 8.66 13.36
CA LYS A 63 1.62 9.11 14.41
C LYS A 63 1.49 10.61 14.55
N ASP A 64 1.32 11.10 15.76
CA ASP A 64 1.21 12.54 16.06
C ASP A 64 0.20 13.28 15.18
N LYS A 65 -0.97 12.67 14.96
CA LYS A 65 -2.08 13.16 14.11
C LYS A 65 -1.77 13.17 12.59
N LYS A 66 -0.59 12.76 12.14
CA LYS A 66 -0.25 12.58 10.73
C LYS A 66 -0.56 11.14 10.29
N ILE A 67 -1.20 10.98 9.13
CA ILE A 67 -1.39 9.67 8.50
C ILE A 67 -0.05 9.23 7.91
N LEU A 68 0.46 8.10 8.38
CA LEU A 68 1.69 7.50 7.87
C LEU A 68 1.39 6.56 6.70
N ARG A 69 0.33 5.75 6.82
CA ARG A 69 -0.03 4.77 5.79
C ARG A 69 -1.51 4.42 5.86
N THR A 70 -2.12 4.23 4.70
CA THR A 70 -3.46 3.65 4.55
C THR A 70 -3.32 2.31 3.85
N VAL A 71 -3.70 1.21 4.50
CA VAL A 71 -3.48 -0.15 4.03
C VAL A 71 -4.82 -0.88 3.92
N PRO A 72 -5.17 -1.46 2.75
CA PRO A 72 -6.30 -2.37 2.66
C PRO A 72 -6.00 -3.64 3.44
N VAL A 73 -6.97 -4.12 4.22
CA VAL A 73 -6.79 -5.34 5.02
C VAL A 73 -6.69 -6.56 4.12
N ILE A 74 -5.70 -7.42 4.39
CA ILE A 74 -5.52 -8.65 3.64
C ILE A 74 -6.64 -9.63 4.01
N THR A 75 -7.36 -10.11 3.00
CA THR A 75 -8.42 -11.10 3.15
C THR A 75 -7.93 -12.52 2.84
N GLU A 76 -8.66 -13.52 3.33
CA GLU A 76 -8.46 -14.93 3.05
C GLU A 76 -9.79 -15.65 2.83
N VAL A 77 -9.72 -16.76 2.12
CA VAL A 77 -10.87 -17.65 1.91
C VAL A 77 -11.08 -18.47 3.18
N LYS A 78 -12.27 -18.36 3.77
CA LYS A 78 -12.68 -19.11 4.96
C LYS A 78 -13.29 -20.43 4.52
N SER A 79 -12.50 -21.49 4.46
CA SER A 79 -12.92 -22.82 3.99
C SER A 79 -14.15 -23.38 4.73
N ILE A 80 -14.29 -23.08 6.03
CA ILE A 80 -15.47 -23.44 6.84
C ILE A 80 -16.76 -22.83 6.25
N ASN A 81 -16.70 -21.59 5.78
CA ASN A 81 -17.84 -20.90 5.22
C ASN A 81 -18.21 -21.44 3.83
N ILE A 82 -17.24 -21.97 3.08
CA ILE A 82 -17.48 -22.70 1.82
C ILE A 82 -18.24 -24.00 2.10
N ILE A 83 -17.72 -24.82 3.02
CA ILE A 83 -18.32 -26.12 3.35
C ILE A 83 -19.75 -25.91 3.89
N GLY A 84 -19.93 -24.94 4.79
CA GLY A 84 -21.26 -24.55 5.28
C GLY A 84 -22.19 -24.07 4.16
N GLY A 85 -21.70 -23.23 3.25
CA GLY A 85 -22.47 -22.76 2.10
C GLY A 85 -22.96 -23.90 1.20
N ILE A 86 -22.12 -24.90 0.93
CA ILE A 86 -22.47 -26.07 0.12
C ILE A 86 -23.48 -26.97 0.85
N CYS A 87 -23.25 -27.29 2.13
CA CYS A 87 -24.11 -28.20 2.89
C CYS A 87 -25.50 -27.63 3.19
N PHE A 88 -25.60 -26.32 3.37
CA PHE A 88 -26.84 -25.66 3.80
C PHE A 88 -27.45 -24.74 2.74
N LEU A 89 -26.92 -24.76 1.50
CA LEU A 89 -27.35 -23.90 0.38
C LEU A 89 -27.39 -22.40 0.75
N VAL A 90 -26.51 -21.98 1.65
CA VAL A 90 -26.42 -20.59 2.12
C VAL A 90 -25.58 -19.79 1.12
N PRO A 91 -25.96 -18.53 0.81
CA PRO A 91 -25.19 -17.69 -0.10
C PRO A 91 -23.73 -17.52 0.36
N PHE A 92 -22.79 -17.63 -0.58
CA PHE A 92 -21.34 -17.55 -0.38
C PHE A 92 -20.80 -16.13 -0.06
N ILE A 93 -21.65 -15.25 0.46
CA ILE A 93 -21.34 -13.84 0.75
C ILE A 93 -20.34 -13.64 1.89
N TRP A 94 -20.04 -14.71 2.65
CA TRP A 94 -19.07 -14.71 3.75
C TRP A 94 -17.86 -15.61 3.50
N VAL A 95 -17.64 -16.05 2.26
CA VAL A 95 -16.54 -16.96 1.93
C VAL A 95 -15.16 -16.29 2.02
N SER A 96 -15.10 -14.98 1.82
CA SER A 96 -13.87 -14.21 1.93
C SER A 96 -14.01 -13.20 3.06
N GLY A 97 -13.06 -13.22 4.00
CA GLY A 97 -13.04 -12.32 5.15
C GLY A 97 -11.61 -11.96 5.54
N PRO A 98 -11.41 -11.01 6.46
CA PRO A 98 -10.07 -10.57 6.85
C PRO A 98 -9.26 -11.70 7.50
N LYS A 99 -7.94 -11.68 7.28
CA LYS A 99 -7.01 -12.54 8.02
C LYS A 99 -7.00 -12.11 9.49
N SER A 100 -6.94 -13.08 10.39
CA SER A 100 -6.90 -12.85 11.84
C SER A 100 -5.64 -12.13 12.32
N TYR A 101 -4.60 -12.02 11.49
CA TYR A 101 -3.36 -11.33 11.81
C TYR A 101 -2.91 -10.43 10.65
N GLN A 102 -2.61 -9.17 10.96
CA GLN A 102 -2.07 -8.18 10.04
C GLN A 102 -0.76 -7.65 10.61
N ASN A 103 0.35 -7.86 9.89
CA ASN A 103 1.62 -7.23 10.22
C ASN A 103 1.88 -6.10 9.23
N ILE A 104 2.00 -4.87 9.75
CA ILE A 104 2.16 -3.67 8.93
C ILE A 104 3.50 -3.03 9.26
N THR A 105 4.47 -3.22 8.38
CA THR A 105 5.75 -2.51 8.46
C THR A 105 5.61 -1.13 7.80
N ILE A 106 6.05 -0.10 8.51
CA ILE A 106 6.12 1.27 8.02
C ILE A 106 7.56 1.54 7.67
N ASP A 107 7.91 1.26 6.41
CA ASP A 107 9.18 1.68 5.86
C ASP A 107 9.12 3.21 5.65
N ASP A 108 10.12 3.95 6.14
CA ASP A 108 10.17 5.41 6.01
C ASP A 108 10.12 5.88 4.55
N ALA A 109 10.52 5.02 3.60
CA ALA A 109 10.39 5.26 2.15
C ALA A 109 8.91 5.42 1.70
N ILE A 110 8.00 4.62 2.26
CA ILE A 110 6.57 4.63 1.90
C ILE A 110 5.86 5.81 2.57
N THR A 111 6.37 6.25 3.73
CA THR A 111 5.80 7.37 4.52
C THR A 111 6.01 8.73 3.84
N SER A 112 6.96 8.83 2.90
CA SER A 112 7.15 9.99 2.02
C SER A 112 6.48 9.89 0.65
N GLU A 113 5.93 8.74 0.25
CA GLU A 113 5.56 8.49 -1.16
C GLU A 113 4.06 8.44 -1.45
N PHE A 114 3.21 8.10 -0.48
CA PHE A 114 1.76 8.01 -0.75
C PHE A 114 0.96 9.28 -0.49
N SER A 115 1.60 10.32 0.05
CA SER A 115 0.98 11.66 0.20
C SER A 115 1.59 12.61 -0.83
N SER A 116 0.95 12.62 -2.01
CA SER A 116 1.09 13.62 -3.07
C SER A 116 2.49 13.87 -3.64
N LYS A 117 2.88 13.11 -4.65
CA LYS A 117 3.17 13.76 -5.94
C LYS A 117 2.39 13.04 -7.02
N LYS A 118 1.16 13.49 -7.29
CA LYS A 118 0.39 13.17 -8.51
C LYS A 118 1.10 13.60 -9.81
N GLU A 119 2.38 13.95 -9.72
CA GLU A 119 3.25 14.50 -10.76
C GLU A 119 4.69 14.05 -10.50
N ALA A 120 4.89 12.77 -10.19
CA ALA A 120 6.24 12.21 -10.05
C ALA A 120 6.39 10.88 -10.78
N ALA A 121 7.61 10.65 -11.28
CA ALA A 121 8.09 9.41 -11.86
C ALA A 121 9.06 8.73 -10.89
N LEU A 122 8.99 7.40 -10.79
CA LEU A 122 10.00 6.61 -10.07
C LEU A 122 11.20 6.40 -10.98
N VAL A 123 12.40 6.71 -10.48
CA VAL A 123 13.65 6.43 -11.17
C VAL A 123 14.51 5.53 -10.31
N VAL A 124 15.00 4.44 -10.92
CA VAL A 124 15.89 3.46 -10.28
C VAL A 124 17.21 3.42 -11.05
N SER A 125 18.33 3.45 -10.34
CA SER A 125 19.67 3.53 -10.91
C SER A 125 20.50 2.29 -10.60
N HIS A 126 21.02 1.67 -11.65
CA HIS A 126 22.04 0.63 -11.56
C HIS A 126 23.34 1.15 -12.15
N LEU A 127 24.18 1.73 -11.28
CA LEU A 127 25.40 2.44 -11.65
C LEU A 127 26.66 1.69 -11.18
N PRO A 128 27.79 1.80 -11.89
CA PRO A 128 29.09 1.34 -11.42
C PRO A 128 29.49 2.01 -10.09
N GLN A 129 30.35 1.34 -9.32
CA GLN A 129 30.88 1.90 -8.09
C GLN A 129 31.64 3.21 -8.35
N GLY A 130 31.39 4.24 -7.53
CA GLY A 130 32.02 5.56 -7.66
C GLY A 130 31.35 6.50 -8.67
N VAL A 131 30.28 6.05 -9.33
CA VAL A 131 29.49 6.86 -10.28
C VAL A 131 28.16 7.24 -9.65
N THR A 132 27.75 8.48 -9.87
CA THR A 132 26.45 9.01 -9.43
C THR A 132 25.68 9.59 -10.61
N MET A 133 24.36 9.48 -10.57
CA MET A 133 23.47 10.09 -11.55
C MET A 133 22.69 11.22 -10.90
N THR A 134 22.76 12.41 -11.49
CA THR A 134 21.98 13.57 -11.05
C THR A 134 20.76 13.73 -11.94
N ILE A 135 19.58 13.82 -11.33
CA ILE A 135 18.31 14.10 -12.00
C ILE A 135 17.66 15.29 -11.29
N GLY A 136 17.68 16.46 -11.94
CA GLY A 136 17.26 17.70 -11.31
C GLY A 136 18.08 18.00 -10.05
N ALA A 137 17.44 17.98 -8.88
CA ALA A 137 18.06 18.19 -7.56
C ALA A 137 18.31 16.89 -6.76
N ARG A 138 18.16 15.72 -7.39
CA ARG A 138 18.40 14.41 -6.76
C ARG A 138 19.68 13.80 -7.30
N VAL A 139 20.47 13.20 -6.40
CA VAL A 139 21.70 12.48 -6.72
C VAL A 139 21.46 11.03 -6.34
N LEU A 140 21.66 10.13 -7.30
CA LEU A 140 21.42 8.70 -7.17
C LEU A 140 22.74 7.94 -7.27
N GLY A 141 22.97 7.05 -6.32
CA GLY A 141 24.13 6.16 -6.28
C GLY A 141 23.92 4.82 -7.01
N SER A 142 24.77 3.86 -6.66
CA SER A 142 24.63 2.47 -7.10
C SER A 142 23.45 1.81 -6.37
N GLU A 143 22.50 1.24 -7.13
CA GLU A 143 21.27 0.59 -6.63
C GLU A 143 20.32 1.53 -5.86
N ASP A 144 20.33 2.80 -6.22
CA ASP A 144 19.54 3.83 -5.55
C ASP A 144 18.23 4.11 -6.29
N TYR A 145 17.28 4.75 -5.62
CA TYR A 145 16.01 5.15 -6.24
C TYR A 145 15.51 6.51 -5.74
N ALA A 146 14.81 7.24 -6.61
CA ALA A 146 14.17 8.50 -6.24
C ALA A 146 12.90 8.76 -7.05
N TYR A 147 11.99 9.52 -6.43
CA TYR A 147 10.85 10.11 -7.12
C TYR A 147 11.22 11.50 -7.64
N VAL A 148 11.16 11.63 -8.96
CA VAL A 148 11.49 12.85 -9.69
C VAL A 148 10.20 13.49 -10.18
N GLU A 149 10.14 14.83 -10.19
CA GLU A 149 8.97 15.53 -10.73
C GLU A 149 8.77 15.22 -12.21
N ALA A 150 7.54 14.90 -12.57
CA ALA A 150 7.11 14.53 -13.92
C ALA A 150 7.12 15.75 -14.86
N LYS A 151 8.32 16.08 -15.34
CA LYS A 151 8.62 17.15 -16.29
C LYS A 151 9.95 16.89 -16.97
N ASP A 152 10.34 17.79 -17.85
CA ASP A 152 11.66 17.80 -18.46
C ASP A 152 12.75 18.04 -17.40
N GLN A 153 13.65 17.08 -17.26
CA GLN A 153 14.77 17.13 -16.32
C GLN A 153 16.06 16.80 -17.05
N GLU A 154 17.12 17.54 -16.75
CA GLU A 154 18.46 17.23 -17.23
C GLU A 154 19.03 16.06 -16.41
N ILE A 155 19.58 15.07 -17.11
CA ILE A 155 20.25 13.91 -16.52
C ILE A 155 21.76 14.08 -16.70
N LYS A 156 22.51 13.96 -15.61
CA LYS A 156 23.98 13.99 -15.62
C LYS A 156 24.54 12.74 -14.97
N LEU A 157 25.62 12.22 -15.52
CA LEU A 157 26.46 11.23 -14.86
C LEU A 157 27.72 11.91 -14.34
N CYS A 158 28.06 11.66 -13.09
CA CYS A 158 29.23 12.22 -12.44
C CYS A 158 30.07 11.09 -11.83
N ASP A 159 31.38 11.17 -12.02
CA ASP A 159 32.38 10.40 -11.29
C ASP A 159 33.17 11.34 -10.35
N SER A 160 34.30 10.88 -9.81
CA SER A 160 35.15 11.70 -8.93
C SER A 160 35.84 12.87 -9.63
N GLU A 161 35.91 12.88 -10.96
CA GLU A 161 36.72 13.82 -11.75
C GLU A 161 35.88 14.73 -12.65
N SER A 162 34.72 14.27 -13.12
CA SER A 162 33.92 14.97 -14.12
C SER A 162 32.43 14.64 -14.09
N CYS A 163 31.62 15.55 -14.65
CA CYS A 163 30.18 15.35 -14.87
C CYS A 163 29.84 15.51 -16.35
N LYS A 164 29.20 14.51 -16.94
CA LYS A 164 28.76 14.45 -18.33
C LYS A 164 27.23 14.49 -18.41
N SER A 165 26.69 15.44 -19.18
CA SER A 165 25.25 15.53 -19.42
C SER A 165 24.83 14.47 -20.43
N LEU A 166 23.80 13.69 -20.10
CA LEU A 166 23.15 12.73 -20.99
C LEU A 166 21.99 13.35 -21.78
N GLY A 167 21.65 14.61 -21.48
CA GLY A 167 20.54 15.33 -22.10
C GLY A 167 19.31 15.45 -21.21
N ILE A 168 18.23 15.94 -21.81
CA ILE A 168 16.97 16.20 -21.13
C ILE A 168 16.02 15.03 -21.38
N HIS A 169 15.42 14.52 -20.30
CA HIS A 169 14.40 13.48 -20.35
C HIS A 169 13.07 14.02 -19.82
N ASN A 170 11.98 13.71 -20.52
CA ASN A 170 10.63 14.03 -20.07
C ASN A 170 10.10 12.89 -19.20
N PHE A 171 10.01 13.13 -17.90
CA PHE A 171 9.46 12.17 -16.96
C PHE A 171 7.93 12.28 -16.93
N GLU A 172 7.24 11.16 -17.13
CA GLU A 172 5.78 11.11 -17.04
C GLU A 172 5.31 10.66 -15.65
N THR A 173 4.19 11.23 -15.21
CA THR A 173 3.53 10.90 -13.95
C THR A 173 3.20 9.40 -13.89
N GLU A 174 3.43 8.79 -12.72
CA GLU A 174 3.11 7.37 -12.46
C GLU A 174 3.88 6.36 -13.35
N LYS A 175 4.90 6.82 -14.10
CA LYS A 175 5.81 5.92 -14.82
C LYS A 175 7.07 5.63 -14.01
N SER A 176 7.66 4.47 -14.31
CA SER A 176 8.93 4.01 -13.74
C SER A 176 9.99 3.95 -14.82
N TYR A 177 11.19 4.45 -14.52
CA TYR A 177 12.33 4.48 -15.42
C TYR A 177 13.53 3.80 -14.77
N PHE A 178 14.20 2.93 -15.53
CA PHE A 178 15.38 2.22 -15.09
C PHE A 178 16.59 2.66 -15.92
N TYR A 179 17.61 3.19 -15.25
CA TYR A 179 18.85 3.60 -15.88
C TYR A 179 19.96 2.62 -15.52
N GLN A 180 20.50 1.98 -16.55
CA GLN A 180 21.68 1.13 -16.45
C GLN A 180 22.79 1.78 -17.27
N VAL A 181 23.90 2.10 -16.60
CA VAL A 181 25.06 2.67 -17.27
C VAL A 181 26.16 1.64 -17.24
N ASN A 182 26.65 1.28 -18.43
CA ASN A 182 27.83 0.44 -18.53
C ASN A 182 29.07 1.29 -18.29
N ALA A 183 29.99 0.82 -17.43
CA ALA A 183 31.24 1.51 -17.10
C ALA A 183 32.07 1.90 -18.34
N ASN A 184 31.86 1.23 -19.48
CA ASN A 184 32.55 1.52 -20.74
C ASN A 184 32.01 2.77 -21.49
N GLN A 185 30.98 3.46 -20.99
CA GLN A 185 30.34 4.62 -21.63
C GLN A 185 30.58 5.96 -20.92
N LEU A 186 31.34 5.96 -19.82
CA LEU A 186 31.81 7.17 -19.15
C LEU A 186 32.91 7.83 -19.99
#